data_AF-E1ZVN5-F1
#
_entry.id   AF-E1ZVN5-F1
#
_cell.length_a   1.000
_cell.length_b   1.000
_cell.length_c   1.000
_cell.angle_alpha   90.00
_cell.angle_beta   90.00
_cell.angle_gamma   90.00
#
_symmetry.space_group_name_H-M   'P 1'
#
loop_
_entity.id
_entity.type
_entity.pdbx_description
1 polymer ?
#
loop_
_entity_poly.entity_id
_entity_poly.type
_entity_poly.pdbx_seq_one_letter_code
_entity_poly.pdbx_strand_id
1 'polypeptide(L)'
;LTIKYNFVLIFHWIRQYRLIYVQNKFITLPKEKLLLEKQITIIVQYFLPYVSYSDIDMWLNDITQEILYRIKNKHPTHSIFSISSEKFIFWRNNNIDDNFWNPIESRQIISILEEYIFSEL
;
A
#
# COMPACT_ATOMS: atom_id res chain seq x y z
N LEU A 1 13.21 9.68 39.79
CA LEU A 1 12.17 10.11 38.82
C LEU A 1 12.77 10.81 37.58
N THR A 2 13.79 11.66 37.75
CA THR A 2 14.35 12.55 36.70
C THR A 2 15.00 11.82 35.50
N ILE A 3 15.76 10.75 35.74
CA ILE A 3 16.50 10.05 34.67
C ILE A 3 15.53 9.33 33.70
N LYS A 4 14.56 8.58 34.23
CA LYS A 4 13.54 7.87 33.43
C LYS A 4 12.71 8.85 32.59
N TYR A 5 12.31 9.97 33.18
CA TYR A 5 11.59 11.03 32.48
C TYR A 5 12.43 11.62 31.34
N ASN A 6 13.70 11.94 31.59
CA ASN A 6 14.62 12.45 30.58
C ASN A 6 14.83 11.45 29.43
N PHE A 7 14.96 10.15 29.71
CA PHE A 7 15.07 9.13 28.67
C PHE A 7 13.82 9.03 27.80
N VAL A 8 12.63 9.09 28.39
CA VAL A 8 11.36 9.10 27.63
C VAL A 8 11.30 10.31 26.70
N LEU A 9 11.68 11.49 27.19
CA LEU A 9 11.69 12.72 26.40
C LEU A 9 12.70 12.64 25.25
N ILE A 10 13.94 12.20 25.53
CA ILE A 10 14.97 12.01 24.50
C ILE A 10 14.50 11.01 23.44
N PHE A 11 13.94 9.87 23.86
CA PHE A 11 13.43 8.86 22.94
C PHE A 11 12.29 9.38 22.07
N HIS A 12 11.39 10.18 22.65
CA HIS A 12 10.32 10.86 21.90
C HIS A 12 10.90 11.79 20.82
N TRP A 13 11.85 12.65 21.17
CA TRP A 13 12.49 13.56 20.20
C TRP A 13 13.24 12.81 19.09
N ILE A 14 13.95 11.73 19.42
CA ILE A 14 14.64 10.90 18.42
C ILE A 14 13.64 10.29 17.44
N ARG A 15 12.50 9.76 17.91
CA ARG A 15 11.46 9.21 17.04
C ARG A 15 10.85 10.28 16.12
N GLN A 16 10.56 11.45 16.67
CA GLN A 16 10.01 12.57 15.90
C GLN A 16 10.99 13.03 14.81
N TYR A 17 12.26 13.20 15.15
CA TYR A 17 13.28 13.59 14.19
C TYR A 17 13.44 12.53 13.09
N ARG A 18 13.45 11.24 13.45
CA ARG A 18 13.50 10.14 12.48
C ARG A 18 12.29 10.16 11.55
N LEU A 19 11.08 10.37 12.08
CA LEU A 19 9.86 10.46 11.27
C LEU A 19 9.97 11.61 10.26
N ILE A 20 10.32 12.82 10.72
CA ILE A 20 10.48 14.00 9.85
C ILE A 20 11.53 13.74 8.77
N TYR A 21 12.67 13.16 9.14
CA TYR A 21 13.74 12.84 8.19
C TYR A 21 13.28 11.85 7.12
N VAL A 22 12.66 10.73 7.52
CA VAL A 22 12.18 9.71 6.58
C VAL A 22 11.06 10.26 5.70
N GLN A 23 10.14 11.02 6.28
CA GLN A 23 9.05 11.69 5.56
C GLN A 23 9.59 12.65 4.50
N ASN A 24 10.53 13.53 4.87
CA ASN A 24 11.14 14.48 3.94
C ASN A 24 11.86 13.77 2.80
N LYS A 25 12.61 12.71 3.11
CA LYS A 25 13.26 11.89 2.08
C LYS A 25 12.25 11.25 1.13
N PHE A 26 11.12 10.78 1.67
CA PHE A 26 10.07 10.16 0.86
C PHE A 26 9.38 11.16 -0.07
N ILE A 27 8.94 12.32 0.43
CA ILE A 27 8.24 13.33 -0.41
C ILE A 27 9.13 13.97 -1.48
N THR A 28 10.46 13.87 -1.35
CA THR A 28 11.41 14.31 -2.40
C THR A 28 11.55 13.34 -3.57
N LEU A 29 10.96 12.15 -3.48
CA LEU A 29 10.94 11.19 -4.59
C LEU A 29 10.03 11.68 -5.74
N PRO A 30 10.26 11.19 -6.97
CA PRO A 30 9.34 11.44 -8.08
C PRO A 30 7.90 11.03 -7.73
N LYS A 31 6.89 11.70 -8.31
CA LYS A 31 5.45 11.48 -8.01
C LYS A 31 5.07 10.00 -8.18
N GLU A 32 5.64 9.34 -9.18
CA GLU A 32 5.42 7.93 -9.49
C GLU A 32 5.94 7.03 -8.37
N LYS A 33 6.90 7.46 -7.55
CA LYS A 33 7.43 6.66 -6.43
C LYS A 33 6.75 6.95 -5.10
N LEU A 34 5.84 7.92 -5.05
CA LEU A 34 5.05 8.28 -3.86
C LEU A 34 3.87 7.32 -3.67
N LEU A 35 4.17 6.07 -3.34
CA LEU A 35 3.19 5.02 -3.07
C LEU A 35 2.50 5.25 -1.71
N LEU A 36 1.16 5.17 -1.69
CA LEU A 36 0.36 5.43 -0.49
C LEU A 36 0.67 4.45 0.64
N GLU A 37 0.87 3.18 0.31
CA GLU A 37 1.24 2.12 1.24
C GLU A 37 2.59 2.38 1.92
N LYS A 38 3.57 2.96 1.21
CA LYS A 38 4.86 3.37 1.79
C LYS A 38 4.68 4.56 2.74
N GLN A 39 3.87 5.53 2.34
CA GLN A 39 3.53 6.68 3.18
C GLN A 39 2.84 6.25 4.47
N ILE A 40 1.87 5.33 4.39
CA ILE A 40 1.20 4.75 5.55
C ILE A 40 2.20 3.97 6.40
N THR A 41 3.09 3.17 5.79
CA THR A 41 4.12 2.42 6.52
C THR A 41 5.01 3.35 7.37
N ILE A 42 5.44 4.48 6.82
CA ILE A 42 6.26 5.47 7.56
C ILE A 42 5.53 5.98 8.80
N ILE A 43 4.22 6.29 8.66
CA ILE A 43 3.39 6.76 9.76
C ILE A 43 3.16 5.63 10.79
N VAL A 44 2.85 4.42 10.34
CA VAL A 44 2.63 3.26 11.22
C VAL A 44 3.90 2.91 11.99
N GLN A 45 5.08 2.93 11.36
CA GLN A 45 6.37 2.70 12.01
C GLN A 45 6.67 3.70 13.12
N TYR A 46 6.12 4.92 13.04
CA TYR A 46 6.22 5.88 14.13
C TYR A 46 5.48 5.42 15.38
N PHE A 47 4.43 4.60 15.28
CA PHE A 47 3.73 4.02 16.44
C PHE A 47 4.23 2.61 16.76
N LEU A 48 4.33 1.77 15.73
CA LEU A 48 4.64 0.34 15.76
C LEU A 48 5.96 0.07 14.99
N PRO A 49 7.13 0.20 15.64
CA PRO A 49 8.42 0.20 14.95
C PRO A 49 8.80 -1.14 14.30
N TYR A 50 8.09 -2.21 14.62
CA TYR A 50 8.31 -3.56 14.08
C TYR A 50 7.59 -3.81 12.76
N VAL A 51 6.66 -2.94 12.34
CA VAL A 51 5.96 -3.10 11.06
C VAL A 51 6.91 -2.73 9.91
N SER A 52 7.17 -3.67 9.00
CA SER A 52 8.01 -3.41 7.83
C SER A 52 7.17 -3.17 6.57
N TYR A 53 7.73 -2.47 5.60
CA TYR A 53 7.08 -2.31 4.29
C TYR A 53 6.91 -3.66 3.58
N SER A 54 7.84 -4.59 3.77
CA SER A 54 7.74 -5.93 3.18
C SER A 54 6.53 -6.71 3.70
N ASP A 55 6.15 -6.54 4.98
CA ASP A 55 4.95 -7.21 5.51
C ASP A 55 3.69 -6.68 4.85
N ILE A 56 3.61 -5.34 4.68
CA ILE A 56 2.49 -4.67 4.01
C ILE A 56 2.43 -5.05 2.52
N ASP A 57 3.57 -5.07 1.84
CA ASP A 57 3.67 -5.44 0.42
C ASP A 57 3.27 -6.90 0.18
N MET A 58 3.63 -7.82 1.10
CA MET A 58 3.16 -9.21 1.06
C MET A 58 1.64 -9.29 1.22
N TRP A 59 1.07 -8.60 2.21
CA TRP A 59 -0.38 -8.56 2.44
C TRP A 59 -1.15 -8.01 1.25
N LEU A 60 -0.69 -6.90 0.65
CA LEU A 60 -1.31 -6.32 -0.54
C LEU A 60 -1.21 -7.28 -1.74
N ASN A 61 -0.10 -8.01 -1.87
CA ASN A 61 0.06 -9.01 -2.91
C ASN A 61 -0.93 -10.16 -2.74
N ASP A 62 -1.13 -10.66 -1.51
CA ASP A 62 -2.08 -11.74 -1.23
C ASP A 62 -3.52 -11.31 -1.57
N ILE A 63 -3.92 -10.11 -1.17
CA ILE A 63 -5.21 -9.51 -1.56
C ILE A 63 -5.31 -9.43 -3.09
N THR A 64 -4.26 -8.96 -3.77
CA THR A 64 -4.24 -8.84 -5.23
C THR A 64 -4.47 -10.20 -5.90
N GLN A 65 -3.82 -11.26 -5.42
CA GLN A 65 -4.00 -12.61 -5.98
C GLN A 65 -5.42 -13.12 -5.78
N GLU A 66 -5.99 -12.93 -4.59
CA GLU A 66 -7.36 -13.35 -4.28
C GLU A 66 -8.39 -12.61 -5.14
N ILE A 67 -8.24 -11.29 -5.30
CA ILE A 67 -9.11 -10.48 -6.16
C ILE A 67 -8.99 -10.92 -7.63
N LEU A 68 -7.78 -11.15 -8.13
CA LEU A 68 -7.57 -11.66 -9.49
C LEU A 68 -8.22 -13.04 -9.69
N TYR A 69 -8.13 -13.93 -8.69
CA TYR A 69 -8.81 -15.22 -8.71
C TYR A 69 -10.34 -15.07 -8.79
N ARG A 70 -10.93 -14.21 -7.96
CA ARG A 70 -12.38 -13.94 -7.98
C ARG A 70 -12.84 -13.30 -9.29
N ILE A 71 -12.08 -12.35 -9.84
CA ILE A 71 -12.35 -11.75 -11.16
C ILE A 71 -12.30 -12.82 -12.24
N LYS A 72 -11.32 -13.73 -12.21
CA LYS A 72 -11.20 -14.78 -13.22
C LYS A 72 -12.42 -15.70 -13.23
N ASN A 73 -12.97 -16.00 -12.05
CA ASN A 73 -14.14 -16.86 -11.92
C ASN A 73 -15.45 -16.18 -12.38
N LYS A 74 -15.63 -14.88 -12.05
CA LYS A 74 -16.87 -14.14 -12.39
C LYS A 74 -16.84 -13.50 -13.79
N HIS A 75 -15.67 -13.05 -14.22
CA HIS A 75 -15.44 -12.27 -15.43
C HIS A 75 -14.18 -12.77 -16.16
N PRO A 76 -14.17 -14.01 -16.69
CA PRO A 76 -12.98 -14.61 -17.30
C PRO A 76 -12.45 -13.86 -18.53
N THR A 77 -13.31 -13.08 -19.20
CA THR A 77 -12.95 -12.27 -20.37
C THR A 77 -12.50 -10.85 -20.02
N HIS A 78 -12.32 -10.54 -18.73
CA HIS A 78 -11.88 -9.21 -18.28
C HIS A 78 -10.49 -8.88 -18.84
N SER A 79 -10.29 -7.67 -19.36
CA SER A 79 -9.05 -7.29 -20.06
C SER A 79 -7.79 -7.26 -19.18
N ILE A 80 -7.96 -7.23 -17.85
CA ILE A 80 -6.90 -7.46 -16.85
C ILE A 80 -6.06 -8.72 -17.09
N PHE A 81 -6.64 -9.78 -17.65
CA PHE A 81 -5.89 -11.01 -17.95
C PHE A 81 -5.10 -10.95 -19.26
N SER A 82 -5.34 -9.93 -20.08
CA SER A 82 -4.56 -9.65 -21.29
C SER A 82 -3.35 -8.75 -21.02
N ILE A 83 -3.19 -8.26 -19.79
CA ILE A 83 -2.06 -7.42 -19.40
C ILE A 83 -0.81 -8.26 -19.16
N SER A 84 0.33 -7.74 -19.61
CA SER A 84 1.62 -8.38 -19.40
C SER A 84 2.11 -8.28 -17.95
N SER A 85 2.92 -9.26 -17.54
CA SER A 85 3.57 -9.28 -16.22
C SER A 85 4.37 -8.01 -15.94
N GLU A 86 5.06 -7.47 -16.95
CA GLU A 86 5.90 -6.29 -16.81
C GLU A 86 5.07 -5.07 -16.44
N LYS A 87 3.86 -4.97 -16.99
CA LYS A 87 2.94 -3.88 -16.69
C LYS A 87 2.39 -3.98 -15.27
N PHE A 88 2.07 -5.18 -14.78
CA PHE A 88 1.72 -5.36 -13.36
C PHE A 88 2.87 -5.01 -12.43
N ILE A 89 4.10 -5.42 -12.75
CA ILE A 89 5.29 -5.04 -11.96
C ILE A 89 5.49 -3.52 -11.97
N PHE A 90 5.30 -2.89 -13.13
CA PHE A 90 5.35 -1.44 -13.24
C PHE A 90 4.28 -0.80 -12.35
N TRP A 91 3.04 -1.29 -12.38
CA TRP A 91 1.95 -0.75 -11.58
C TRP A 91 2.13 -0.94 -10.09
N ARG A 92 2.63 -2.08 -9.65
CA ARG A 92 2.96 -2.34 -8.24
C ARG A 92 4.01 -1.37 -7.69
N ASN A 93 4.93 -0.91 -8.54
CA ASN A 93 6.09 -0.12 -8.12
C ASN A 93 5.97 1.38 -8.43
N ASN A 94 4.83 1.81 -8.99
CA ASN A 94 4.61 3.19 -9.36
C ASN A 94 3.16 3.62 -9.11
N ASN A 95 2.98 4.84 -8.61
CA ASN A 95 1.70 5.51 -8.54
C ASN A 95 1.23 5.88 -9.95
N ILE A 96 -0.05 5.65 -10.25
CA ILE A 96 -0.63 5.85 -11.57
C ILE A 96 -1.94 6.62 -11.43
N ASP A 97 -2.07 7.68 -12.21
CA ASP A 97 -3.26 8.53 -12.26
C ASP A 97 -4.31 7.98 -13.25
N ASP A 98 -3.86 7.19 -14.23
CA ASP A 98 -4.70 6.76 -15.34
C ASP A 98 -5.65 5.63 -14.94
N ASN A 99 -6.92 5.76 -15.34
CA ASN A 99 -7.86 4.65 -15.31
C ASN A 99 -7.71 3.82 -16.60
N PHE A 100 -7.21 2.59 -16.47
CA PHE A 100 -7.00 1.67 -17.60
C PHE A 100 -8.25 0.89 -17.99
N TRP A 101 -9.30 0.93 -17.17
CA TRP A 101 -10.50 0.12 -17.34
C TRP A 101 -11.68 0.98 -17.74
N ASN A 102 -12.52 0.44 -18.63
CA ASN A 102 -13.78 1.09 -18.94
C ASN A 102 -14.72 1.01 -17.71
N PRO A 103 -15.78 1.83 -17.63
CA PRO A 103 -16.65 1.88 -16.46
C PRO A 103 -17.29 0.55 -16.05
N ILE A 104 -17.50 -0.37 -17.00
CA ILE A 104 -18.07 -1.70 -16.72
C ILE A 104 -17.01 -2.55 -16.00
N GLU A 105 -15.81 -2.62 -16.55
CA GLU A 105 -14.68 -3.36 -15.97
C GLU A 105 -14.26 -2.78 -14.61
N SER A 106 -14.20 -1.45 -14.49
CA SER A 106 -13.95 -0.80 -13.19
C SER A 106 -14.98 -1.22 -12.14
N ARG A 107 -16.27 -1.29 -12.51
CA ARG A 107 -17.34 -1.71 -11.59
C ARG A 107 -17.22 -3.18 -11.20
N GLN A 108 -16.79 -4.05 -12.12
CA GLN A 108 -16.55 -5.46 -11.83
C GLN A 108 -15.45 -5.64 -10.78
N ILE A 109 -14.34 -4.91 -10.93
CA ILE A 109 -13.23 -4.92 -9.96
C ILE A 109 -13.71 -4.38 -8.60
N ILE A 110 -14.37 -3.23 -8.58
CA ILE A 110 -14.88 -2.61 -7.34
C ILE A 110 -15.86 -3.54 -6.62
N SER A 111 -16.81 -4.16 -7.33
CA SER A 111 -17.78 -5.06 -6.72
C SER A 111 -17.11 -6.26 -6.07
N ILE A 112 -16.07 -6.82 -6.69
CA ILE A 112 -15.32 -7.94 -6.13
C ILE A 112 -14.48 -7.51 -4.92
N LEU A 113 -13.90 -6.31 -4.96
CA LEU A 113 -13.20 -5.72 -3.82
C LEU A 113 -14.14 -5.49 -2.63
N GLU A 114 -15.32 -4.92 -2.87
CA GLU A 114 -16.34 -4.71 -1.84
C GLU A 114 -16.78 -6.05 -1.25
N GLU A 115 -17.09 -7.03 -2.08
CA GLU A 115 -17.40 -8.37 -1.60
C GLU A 115 -16.26 -8.94 -0.76
N TYR A 116 -15.00 -8.86 -1.21
CA TYR A 116 -13.84 -9.35 -0.44
C TYR A 116 -13.73 -8.65 0.92
N ILE A 117 -13.75 -7.32 0.95
CA ILE A 117 -13.60 -6.52 2.17
C ILE A 117 -14.74 -6.76 3.16
N PHE A 118 -15.98 -6.89 2.68
CA PHE A 118 -17.17 -7.01 3.53
C PHE A 118 -17.64 -8.45 3.76
N SER A 119 -17.08 -9.46 3.08
CA SER A 119 -17.36 -10.88 3.35
C SER A 119 -16.39 -11.53 4.33
N GLU A 120 -15.20 -10.95 4.52
CA GLU A 120 -14.18 -11.43 5.47
C GLU A 120 -14.13 -10.60 6.77
N LEU A 121 -15.08 -9.67 6.97
CA LEU A 121 -15.37 -8.97 8.22
C LEU A 121 -16.63 -9.54 8.89
#